data_AF-A0A943HTA8-F1
#
_entry.id   AF-A0A943HTA8-F1
#
_cell.length_a   1.000
_cell.length_b   1.000
_cell.length_c   1.000
_cell.angle_alpha   90.00
_cell.angle_beta   90.00
_cell.angle_gamma   90.00
#
_symmetry.space_group_name_H-M   'P 1'
#
loop_
_entity.id
_entity.type
_entity.pdbx_description
1 polymer ?
#
loop_
_entity_poly.entity_id
_entity_poly.type
_entity_poly.pdbx_seq_one_letter_code
_entity_poly.pdbx_strand_id
1 'polypeptide(L)'
;MKPSSSGPVREQLIAGGLVDDPLSEPWLELSVTDDLLLAVTRRGIPDMTTAGAVSLAVTIKGYEVNIQERRVERQGGEPVNCALFCIEGLAEERYHITYRRDGSEIAAVFTLHVRPGMRRSFER
;
A
#
# COMPACT_ATOMS: atom_id res chain seq x y z
N MET A 1 13.45 -30.08 18.04
CA MET A 1 12.34 -29.09 17.95
C MET A 1 12.26 -28.64 16.50
N LYS A 2 11.25 -29.07 15.74
CA LYS A 2 11.00 -28.59 14.36
C LYS A 2 10.01 -27.42 14.49
N PRO A 3 10.20 -26.26 13.82
CA PRO A 3 9.21 -25.21 13.87
C PRO A 3 7.94 -25.72 13.19
N SER A 4 6.81 -25.56 13.89
CA SER A 4 5.47 -25.78 13.35
C SER A 4 5.27 -24.94 12.10
N SER A 5 4.62 -25.54 11.10
CA SER A 5 4.33 -24.94 9.81
C SER A 5 3.75 -23.54 9.97
N SER A 6 4.49 -22.52 9.51
CA SER A 6 3.94 -21.20 9.24
C SER A 6 2.68 -21.38 8.40
N GLY A 7 1.56 -20.78 8.81
CA GLY A 7 0.34 -20.75 8.00
C GLY A 7 0.60 -20.25 6.57
N PRO A 8 -0.32 -20.49 5.63
CA PRO A 8 -0.14 -20.11 4.24
C PRO A 8 0.21 -18.63 4.11
N VAL A 9 1.32 -18.34 3.43
CA VAL A 9 1.76 -16.99 3.08
C VAL A 9 1.24 -16.68 1.69
N ARG A 10 0.58 -15.53 1.52
CA ARG A 10 0.16 -15.03 0.21
C ARG A 10 1.02 -13.83 -0.16
N GLU A 11 1.53 -13.82 -1.38
CA GLU A 11 2.32 -12.72 -1.91
C GLU A 11 1.60 -12.12 -3.13
N GLN A 12 1.58 -10.79 -3.21
CA GLN A 12 1.01 -10.04 -4.33
C GLN A 12 1.99 -8.96 -4.75
N LEU A 13 2.15 -8.79 -6.07
CA LEU A 13 2.84 -7.64 -6.65
C LEU A 13 1.81 -6.80 -7.38
N ILE A 14 1.60 -5.58 -6.91
CA ILE A 14 0.49 -4.73 -7.34
C ILE A 14 1.07 -3.47 -7.95
N ALA A 15 0.82 -3.26 -9.24
CA ALA A 15 1.17 -2.02 -9.92
C ALA A 15 0.19 -0.91 -9.51
N GLY A 16 0.70 0.29 -9.28
CA GLY A 16 -0.11 1.46 -8.96
C GLY A 16 -0.61 2.19 -10.19
N GLY A 17 -1.84 2.67 -10.13
CA GLY A 17 -2.31 3.71 -11.05
C GLY A 17 -1.72 5.05 -10.64
N LEU A 18 -0.97 5.69 -11.54
CA LEU A 18 -0.35 6.99 -11.29
C LEU A 18 -1.28 8.12 -11.75
N VAL A 19 -1.47 9.13 -10.89
CA VAL A 19 -2.29 10.31 -11.16
C VAL A 19 -1.62 11.56 -10.61
N ASP A 20 -1.93 12.70 -11.21
CA ASP A 20 -1.64 14.01 -10.64
C ASP A 20 -2.75 14.39 -9.64
N ASP A 21 -2.37 14.62 -8.39
CA ASP A 21 -3.25 15.08 -7.32
C ASP A 21 -2.83 16.49 -6.90
N PRO A 22 -3.70 17.52 -6.99
CA PRO A 22 -3.35 18.88 -6.59
C PRO A 22 -3.00 18.98 -5.09
N LEU A 23 -3.38 17.99 -4.28
CA LEU A 23 -2.96 17.87 -2.89
C LEU A 23 -1.59 17.15 -2.84
N SER A 24 -0.53 17.93 -2.68
CA SER A 24 0.86 17.44 -2.74
C SER A 24 1.44 17.00 -1.39
N GLU A 25 0.72 17.14 -0.28
CA GLU A 25 1.24 16.78 1.04
C GLU A 25 1.40 15.25 1.17
N PRO A 26 2.52 14.76 1.75
CA PRO A 26 2.73 13.34 1.97
C PRO A 26 1.59 12.72 2.78
N TRP A 27 0.84 11.84 2.12
CA TRP A 27 -0.31 11.17 2.72
C TRP A 27 -0.28 9.69 2.38
N LEU A 28 -0.68 8.87 3.36
CA LEU A 28 -1.06 7.48 3.14
C LEU A 28 -2.49 7.28 3.64
N GLU A 29 -3.39 6.90 2.75
CA GLU A 29 -4.76 6.51 3.10
C GLU A 29 -4.99 5.04 2.78
N LEU A 30 -5.69 4.37 3.68
CA LEU A 30 -6.22 3.04 3.48
C LEU A 30 -7.72 3.11 3.69
N SER A 31 -8.47 2.62 2.72
CA SER A 31 -9.92 2.51 2.80
C SER A 31 -10.37 1.13 2.35
N VAL A 32 -11.46 0.66 2.94
CA VAL A 32 -12.06 -0.64 2.59
C VAL A 32 -13.32 -0.36 1.80
N THR A 33 -13.32 -0.83 0.56
CA THR A 33 -14.47 -0.74 -0.34
C THR A 33 -15.60 -1.67 0.11
N ASP A 34 -16.78 -1.54 -0.49
CA ASP A 34 -17.93 -2.40 -0.18
C ASP A 34 -17.69 -3.86 -0.59
N ASP A 35 -16.82 -4.10 -1.58
CA ASP A 35 -16.37 -5.42 -2.04
C ASP A 35 -15.20 -5.99 -1.20
N LEU A 36 -14.93 -5.43 -0.03
CA LEU A 36 -13.83 -5.79 0.88
C LEU A 36 -12.42 -5.64 0.28
N LEU A 37 -12.26 -4.89 -0.80
CA LEU A 37 -10.96 -4.51 -1.32
C LEU A 37 -10.34 -3.43 -0.45
N LEU A 38 -9.06 -3.60 -0.10
CA LEU A 38 -8.28 -2.59 0.59
C LEU A 38 -7.64 -1.64 -0.43
N ALA A 39 -8.28 -0.49 -0.64
CA ALA A 39 -7.76 0.58 -1.46
C ALA A 39 -6.69 1.36 -0.69
N VAL A 40 -5.52 1.56 -1.31
CA VAL A 40 -4.40 2.32 -0.76
C VAL A 40 -4.13 3.52 -1.66
N THR A 41 -4.13 4.72 -1.08
CA THR A 41 -3.80 5.97 -1.77
C THR A 41 -2.53 6.55 -1.17
N ARG A 42 -1.51 6.76 -2.00
CA ARG A 42 -0.21 7.32 -1.62
C ARG A 42 0.01 8.64 -2.36
N ARG A 43 -0.05 9.78 -1.67
CA ARG A 43 0.12 11.14 -2.25
C ARG A 43 1.46 11.78 -1.90
N GLY A 44 1.87 12.82 -2.62
CA GLY A 44 3.14 13.50 -2.34
C GLY A 44 4.34 12.57 -2.61
N ILE A 45 4.32 11.90 -3.76
CA ILE A 45 5.44 11.14 -4.30
C ILE A 45 6.33 12.14 -5.06
N PRO A 46 7.54 12.46 -4.56
CA PRO A 46 8.44 13.39 -5.25
C PRO A 46 8.97 12.78 -6.54
N ASP A 47 9.27 13.66 -7.52
CA ASP A 47 10.04 13.37 -8.74
C ASP A 47 9.49 12.22 -9.61
N MET A 48 8.20 11.90 -9.49
CA MET A 48 7.55 10.85 -10.27
C MET A 48 6.90 11.42 -11.52
N THR A 49 6.94 10.66 -12.61
CA THR A 49 6.27 10.97 -13.87
C THR A 49 5.45 9.77 -14.35
N THR A 50 4.57 9.99 -15.33
CA THR A 50 3.81 8.90 -15.97
C THR A 50 4.67 7.88 -16.71
N ALA A 51 5.95 8.17 -16.98
CA ALA A 51 6.91 7.20 -17.52
C ALA A 51 7.52 6.29 -16.44
N GLY A 52 7.45 6.69 -15.18
CA GLY A 52 7.88 5.90 -14.03
C GLY A 52 6.84 4.85 -13.61
N ALA A 53 7.12 4.21 -12.48
CA ALA A 53 6.19 3.26 -11.87
C ALA A 53 6.33 3.25 -10.35
N VAL A 54 5.20 3.05 -9.67
CA VAL A 54 5.16 2.71 -8.24
C VAL A 54 4.39 1.40 -8.10
N SER A 55 4.93 0.49 -7.30
CA SER A 55 4.31 -0.81 -7.04
C SER A 55 4.37 -1.17 -5.56
N LEU A 56 3.49 -2.06 -5.13
CA LEU A 56 3.50 -2.64 -3.79
C LEU A 56 3.85 -4.13 -3.90
N ALA A 57 4.87 -4.55 -3.16
CA ALA A 57 5.05 -5.96 -2.81
C ALA A 57 4.35 -6.20 -1.47
N VAL A 58 3.30 -7.02 -1.50
CA VAL A 58 2.43 -7.28 -0.36
C VAL A 58 2.60 -8.73 0.08
N THR A 59 2.85 -8.93 1.37
CA THR A 59 2.91 -10.24 2.01
C THR A 59 1.85 -10.32 3.08
N ILE A 60 0.96 -11.31 2.98
CA ILE A 60 -0.11 -11.57 3.94
C ILE A 60 0.19 -12.89 4.64
N LYS A 61 0.28 -12.85 5.97
CA LYS A 61 0.52 -14.02 6.82
C LYS A 61 -0.40 -13.98 8.03
N GLY A 62 -1.48 -14.76 8.00
CA GLY A 62 -2.52 -14.69 9.02
C GLY A 62 -3.15 -13.29 9.06
N TYR A 63 -2.98 -12.59 10.19
CA TYR A 63 -3.48 -11.23 10.40
C TYR A 63 -2.41 -10.14 10.19
N GLU A 64 -1.22 -10.50 9.74
CA GLU A 64 -0.16 -9.54 9.41
C GLU A 64 -0.14 -9.26 7.92
N VAL A 65 -0.15 -7.97 7.56
CA VAL A 65 0.00 -7.48 6.18
C VAL A 65 1.24 -6.60 6.14
N ASN A 66 2.25 -7.05 5.41
CA ASN A 66 3.44 -6.27 5.13
C ASN A 66 3.36 -5.71 3.72
N ILE A 67 3.49 -4.40 3.58
CA ILE A 67 3.42 -3.68 2.32
C ILE A 67 4.76 -2.97 2.12
N GLN A 68 5.47 -3.33 1.07
CA GLN A 68 6.70 -2.67 0.64
C GLN A 68 6.44 -1.90 -0.66
N GLU A 69 6.46 -0.57 -0.57
CA GLU A 69 6.48 0.31 -1.75
C GLU A 69 7.82 0.12 -2.49
N ARG A 70 7.75 0.09 -3.82
CA ARG A 70 8.89 0.04 -4.72
C ARG A 70 8.70 1.08 -5.81
N ARG A 71 9.76 1.82 -6.15
CA ARG A 71 9.71 2.89 -7.14
C ARG A 71 10.67 2.62 -8.28
N VAL A 72 10.24 2.99 -9.48
CA VAL A 72 11.09 3.05 -10.67
C VAL A 72 10.91 4.43 -11.28
N GLU A 73 11.96 5.24 -11.20
CA GLU A 73 11.99 6.57 -11.81
C GLU A 73 12.47 6.45 -13.26
N ARG A 74 11.84 7.21 -14.16
CA ARG A 74 12.16 7.26 -15.59
C ARG A 74 12.01 8.71 -16.05
N GLN A 75 12.90 9.14 -16.94
CA GLN A 75 12.77 10.45 -17.56
C GLN A 75 11.67 10.45 -18.64
N GLY A 76 11.01 11.59 -18.80
CA GLY A 76 9.90 11.79 -19.73
C GLY A 76 8.53 11.55 -19.10
N GLY A 77 7.47 11.89 -19.85
CA GLY A 77 6.09 11.85 -19.35
C GLY A 77 5.69 13.11 -18.56
N GLU A 78 4.45 13.10 -18.09
CA GLU A 78 3.88 14.20 -17.31
C GLU A 78 4.16 14.00 -15.82
N PRO A 79 4.36 15.07 -15.04
CA PRO A 79 4.49 14.99 -13.59
C PRO A 79 3.25 14.35 -12.95
N VAL A 80 3.47 13.46 -12.00
CA VAL A 80 2.43 12.84 -11.16
C VAL A 80 2.96 12.67 -9.76
N ASN A 81 2.08 12.71 -8.77
CA ASN A 81 2.49 12.70 -7.36
C ASN A 81 1.67 11.74 -6.50
N CYS A 82 0.75 11.00 -7.09
CA CYS A 82 -0.14 10.08 -6.40
C CYS A 82 -0.15 8.69 -7.05
N ALA A 83 -0.17 7.65 -6.22
CA ALA A 83 -0.31 6.27 -6.65
C ALA A 83 -1.49 5.60 -5.92
N LEU A 84 -2.33 4.90 -6.68
CA LEU A 84 -3.53 4.21 -6.24
C LEU A 84 -3.36 2.69 -6.40
N PHE A 85 -3.72 1.92 -5.38
CA PHE A 85 -3.59 0.46 -5.37
C PHE A 85 -4.83 -0.19 -4.78
N CYS A 86 -5.11 -1.43 -5.17
CA CYS A 86 -6.12 -2.29 -4.54
C CYS A 86 -5.48 -3.61 -4.11
N ILE A 87 -5.56 -3.93 -2.82
CA ILE A 87 -5.13 -5.19 -2.24
C ILE A 87 -6.35 -6.08 -2.01
N GLU A 88 -6.28 -7.32 -2.47
CA GLU A 88 -7.36 -8.30 -2.37
C GLU A 88 -7.01 -9.44 -1.40
N GLY A 89 -8.00 -10.28 -1.11
CA GLY A 89 -7.78 -11.54 -0.37
C GLY A 89 -7.67 -11.38 1.14
N LEU A 90 -8.15 -10.26 1.69
CA LEU A 90 -8.37 -10.04 3.12
C LEU A 90 -9.81 -10.45 3.48
N ALA A 91 -9.97 -11.15 4.60
CA ALA A 91 -11.28 -11.44 5.17
C ALA A 91 -11.77 -10.23 6.00
N GLU A 92 -13.03 -10.24 6.42
CA GLU A 92 -13.60 -9.20 7.29
C GLU A 92 -13.08 -9.35 8.74
N GLU A 93 -11.79 -9.04 8.94
CA GLU A 93 -11.05 -9.29 10.17
C GLU A 93 -10.15 -8.09 10.53
N ARG A 94 -9.54 -8.13 11.71
CA ARG A 94 -8.54 -7.13 12.11
C ARG A 94 -7.15 -7.55 11.66
N TYR A 95 -6.48 -6.66 10.95
CA TYR A 95 -5.12 -6.86 10.45
C TYR A 95 -4.14 -5.85 11.05
N HIS A 96 -2.94 -6.32 11.35
CA HIS A 96 -1.77 -5.50 11.62
C HIS A 96 -1.08 -5.17 10.30
N ILE A 97 -1.16 -3.92 9.89
CA ILE A 97 -0.62 -3.44 8.62
C ILE A 97 0.68 -2.71 8.90
N THR A 98 1.73 -3.10 8.19
CA THR A 98 3.01 -2.41 8.16
C THR A 98 3.28 -1.92 6.75
N TYR A 99 3.39 -0.61 6.57
CA TYR A 99 3.74 0.03 5.30
C TYR A 99 5.17 0.58 5.36
N ARG A 100 5.99 0.23 4.37
CA ARG A 100 7.35 0.75 4.21
C ARG A 100 7.52 1.36 2.83
N ARG A 101 8.09 2.56 2.79
CA ARG A 101 8.53 3.19 1.54
C ARG A 101 9.82 2.52 1.07
N ASP A 102 10.03 2.51 -0.24
CA ASP A 102 11.32 2.16 -0.81
C ASP A 102 12.44 3.04 -0.23
N GLY A 103 13.59 2.43 0.09
CA GLY A 103 14.75 3.12 0.66
C GLY A 103 14.56 3.76 2.05
N SER A 104 13.43 3.55 2.74
CA SER A 104 13.18 4.10 4.08
C SER A 104 13.24 3.03 5.16
N GLU A 105 13.96 3.31 6.25
CA GLU A 105 13.93 2.46 7.45
C GLU A 105 12.64 2.63 8.27
N ILE A 106 11.93 3.73 8.06
CA ILE A 106 10.81 4.11 8.93
C ILE A 106 9.48 3.61 8.36
N ALA A 107 8.84 2.68 9.07
CA ALA A 107 7.53 2.16 8.70
C ALA A 107 6.37 2.97 9.32
N ALA A 108 5.20 2.95 8.67
CA ALA A 108 3.92 3.25 9.30
C ALA A 108 3.28 1.92 9.72
N VAL A 109 2.86 1.81 10.98
CA VAL A 109 2.29 0.57 11.54
C VAL A 109 0.97 0.88 12.22
N PHE A 110 -0.06 0.11 11.91
CA PHE A 110 -1.39 0.33 12.47
C PHE A 110 -2.26 -0.92 12.36
N THR A 111 -3.36 -0.92 13.13
CA THR A 111 -4.40 -1.94 13.00
C THR A 111 -5.57 -1.40 12.20
N LEU A 112 -6.00 -2.17 11.21
CA LEU A 112 -7.19 -1.88 10.40
C LEU A 112 -8.19 -3.02 10.57
N HIS A 113 -9.45 -2.68 10.88
CA HIS A 113 -10.54 -3.64 10.79
C HIS A 113 -11.06 -3.61 9.37
N VAL A 114 -10.81 -4.67 8.60
CA VAL A 114 -11.33 -4.81 7.25
C VAL A 114 -12.83 -5.00 7.35
N ARG A 115 -13.58 -3.94 7.04
CA ARG A 115 -15.04 -3.91 6.93
C ARG A 115 -15.43 -2.74 6.01
N PRO A 116 -16.54 -2.82 5.27
CA PRO A 116 -16.96 -1.77 4.35
C PRO A 116 -16.97 -0.38 5.01
N GLY A 117 -16.48 0.62 4.29
CA GLY A 117 -16.43 2.02 4.74
C GLY A 117 -15.38 2.33 5.80
N MET A 118 -14.57 1.36 6.24
CA MET A 118 -13.43 1.66 7.13
C MET A 118 -12.40 2.51 6.39
N ARG A 119 -11.92 3.57 7.04
CA ARG A 119 -10.84 4.42 6.54
C ARG A 119 -9.82 4.72 7.64
N ARG A 120 -8.55 4.72 7.27
CA ARG A 120 -7.42 5.18 8.09
C ARG A 120 -6.49 6.02 7.24
N SER A 121 -6.11 7.18 7.76
CA SER A 121 -5.14 8.06 7.13
C SER A 121 -3.96 8.30 8.06
N PHE A 122 -2.82 8.57 7.43
CA PHE A 122 -1.56 8.83 8.10
C PHE A 122 -0.90 10.03 7.42
N GLU A 123 -0.86 11.12 8.18
CA GLU A 123 0.03 12.26 7.92
C GLU A 123 1.41 11.87 8.42
N ARG A 124 2.45 12.16 7.62
CA ARG A 124 3.81 11.95 8.06
C ARG A 124 4.76 13.00 7.57
#